data_AF-A0A7L9TYH7-F1
#
_entry.id   AF-A0A7L9TYH7-F1
#
_cell.length_a   1.000
_cell.length_b   1.000
_cell.length_c   1.000
_cell.angle_alpha   90.00
_cell.angle_beta   90.00
_cell.angle_gamma   90.00
#
_symmetry.space_group_name_H-M   'P 1'
#
loop_
_entity.id
_entity.type
_entity.pdbx_description
1 polymer ?
#
loop_
_entity_poly.entity_id
_entity_poly.type
_entity_poly.pdbx_seq_one_letter_code
_entity_poly.pdbx_strand_id
1 'polypeptide(L)'
;MSCDRVGNSLLAKFSTQGAGDICLHIPASIVFWLLKHMPVNQDPNLQAPPAPPEITQQDWHNPNNPRALTLNCRELPGKLRMAFNLDRTPNLVLVLNRSNVELMRQIMGMYSRELIDLDA
;
A
#
# COMPACT_ATOMS: atom_id res chain seq x y z
N MET A 1 3.72 5.07 5.05
CA MET A 1 2.30 4.72 5.34
C MET A 1 1.96 5.26 6.72
N SER A 2 0.68 5.47 7.01
CA SER A 2 0.19 6.01 8.28
C SER A 2 -1.21 5.48 8.55
N CYS A 3 -1.53 5.11 9.79
CA CYS A 3 -2.84 4.61 10.19
C CYS A 3 -3.74 5.75 10.67
N ASP A 4 -5.05 5.66 10.39
CA ASP A 4 -6.00 6.56 11.05
C ASP A 4 -6.12 6.23 12.55
N ARG A 5 -6.66 7.18 13.32
CA ARG A 5 -6.77 7.04 14.79
C ARG A 5 -7.69 5.89 15.23
N VAL A 6 -8.60 5.45 14.36
CA VAL A 6 -9.62 4.44 14.68
C VAL A 6 -9.11 3.04 14.34
N GLY A 7 -8.16 2.90 13.42
CA GLY A 7 -7.69 1.64 12.86
C GLY A 7 -8.47 1.17 11.63
N ASN A 8 -9.26 2.03 10.98
CA ASN A 8 -10.12 1.62 9.86
C ASN A 8 -9.40 1.63 8.50
N SER A 9 -8.41 2.50 8.35
CA SER A 9 -7.72 2.71 7.09
C SER A 9 -6.25 3.08 7.28
N LEU A 10 -5.46 2.67 6.29
CA LEU A 10 -4.06 3.02 6.14
C LEU A 10 -3.93 4.00 4.97
N LEU A 11 -3.39 5.19 5.22
CA LEU A 11 -2.95 6.09 4.16
C LEU A 11 -1.59 5.60 3.63
N ALA A 12 -1.54 5.28 2.34
CA ALA A 12 -0.34 4.89 1.64
C ALA A 12 0.05 5.97 0.63
N LYS A 13 1.35 6.29 0.58
CA LYS A 13 1.92 7.25 -0.36
C LYS A 13 2.98 6.54 -1.20
N PHE A 14 2.89 6.72 -2.51
CA PHE A 14 3.75 6.07 -3.48
C PHE A 14 4.41 7.12 -4.37
N SER A 15 5.74 7.07 -4.44
CA SER A 15 6.48 7.85 -5.43
C SER A 15 6.44 7.15 -6.78
N THR A 16 6.20 7.95 -7.83
CA THR A 16 6.07 7.45 -9.20
C THR A 16 7.27 7.88 -10.04
N GLN A 17 7.49 7.20 -11.17
CA GLN A 17 8.49 7.62 -12.14
C GLN A 17 7.83 8.57 -13.15
N GLY A 18 8.27 9.82 -13.19
CA GLY A 18 7.79 10.81 -14.17
C GLY A 18 6.47 11.51 -13.81
N ALA A 19 5.92 11.27 -12.61
CA ALA A 19 4.76 11.98 -12.08
C ALA A 19 4.98 12.34 -10.60
N GLY A 20 4.03 13.05 -10.00
CA GLY A 20 4.04 13.32 -8.56
C GLY A 20 3.77 12.07 -7.73
N ASP A 21 3.96 12.21 -6.42
CA ASP A 21 3.54 11.20 -5.45
C ASP A 21 2.01 11.04 -5.45
N ILE A 22 1.56 9.82 -5.19
CA ILE A 22 0.13 9.49 -5.11
C ILE A 22 -0.18 8.99 -3.71
N CYS A 23 -1.23 9.56 -3.10
CA CYS A 23 -1.78 9.12 -1.82
C CYS A 23 -3.07 8.31 -2.04
N LEU A 24 -3.25 7.24 -1.28
CA LEU A 24 -4.38 6.31 -1.38
C LEU A 24 -4.80 5.85 0.02
N HIS A 25 -6.10 5.95 0.33
CA HIS A 25 -6.66 5.32 1.53
C HIS A 25 -6.95 3.84 1.26
N ILE A 26 -6.29 2.94 2.00
CA ILE A 26 -6.46 1.50 1.90
C ILE A 26 -7.23 1.02 3.14
N PRO A 27 -8.44 0.46 3.01
CA PRO A 27 -9.16 -0.13 4.12
C PRO A 27 -8.37 -1.25 4.83
N ALA A 28 -8.55 -1.37 6.14
CA ALA A 28 -7.90 -2.40 6.95
C ALA A 28 -8.08 -3.82 6.38
N SER A 29 -9.27 -4.16 5.91
CA SER A 29 -9.56 -5.47 5.27
C SER A 29 -8.67 -5.77 4.07
N ILE A 30 -8.38 -4.77 3.21
CA ILE A 30 -7.45 -4.93 2.09
C ILE A 30 -6.01 -5.10 2.62
N VAL A 31 -5.62 -4.38 3.68
CA VAL A 31 -4.29 -4.51 4.31
C VAL A 31 -4.10 -5.91 4.89
N PHE A 32 -5.07 -6.45 5.62
CA PHE A 32 -4.99 -7.80 6.19
C PHE A 32 -5.01 -8.87 5.09
N TRP A 33 -5.85 -8.72 4.06
CA TRP A 33 -5.84 -9.61 2.91
C TRP A 33 -4.46 -9.62 2.23
N LEU A 34 -3.85 -8.44 2.06
CA LEU A 34 -2.51 -8.30 1.50
C LEU A 34 -1.44 -8.97 2.36
N LEU A 35 -1.45 -8.76 3.67
CA LEU A 35 -0.50 -9.40 4.58
C LEU A 35 -0.57 -10.92 4.54
N LYS A 36 -1.77 -11.49 4.34
CA LYS A 36 -1.99 -12.94 4.24
C LYS A 36 -1.55 -13.55 2.91
N HIS A 37 -1.65 -12.80 1.80
CA HIS A 37 -1.48 -13.35 0.45
C HIS A 37 -0.26 -12.83 -0.31
N MET A 38 0.42 -11.78 0.16
CA MET A 38 1.61 -11.28 -0.51
C MET A 38 2.78 -12.27 -0.41
N PRO A 39 3.61 -12.37 -1.47
CA PRO A 39 4.79 -13.21 -1.44
C PRO A 39 5.78 -12.70 -0.39
N VAL A 40 6.33 -13.63 0.40
CA VAL A 40 7.43 -13.34 1.33
C VAL A 40 8.72 -13.31 0.54
N ASN A 41 9.55 -12.28 0.75
CA ASN A 41 10.87 -12.26 0.15
C ASN A 41 11.76 -13.39 0.71
N GLN A 42 12.35 -14.19 -0.19
CA GLN A 42 13.31 -15.23 0.15
C GLN A 42 14.74 -14.90 -0.31
N ASP A 43 14.94 -13.77 -0.99
CA ASP A 43 16.25 -13.37 -1.51
C ASP A 43 17.06 -12.66 -0.42
N PRO A 44 18.16 -13.26 0.08
CA PRO A 44 19.00 -12.65 1.11
C PRO A 44 19.83 -11.46 0.58
N ASN A 45 19.95 -11.31 -0.74
CA ASN A 45 20.71 -10.25 -1.38
C ASN A 45 19.82 -9.11 -1.90
N LEU A 46 18.53 -9.10 -1.51
CA LEU A 46 17.59 -8.08 -1.94
C LEU A 46 18.06 -6.70 -1.51
N GLN A 47 18.35 -5.84 -2.49
CA GLN A 47 18.72 -4.46 -2.22
C GLN A 47 17.53 -3.70 -1.63
N ALA A 48 17.79 -2.93 -0.58
CA ALA A 48 16.80 -2.04 -0.01
C ALA A 48 16.37 -1.01 -1.07
N PRO A 49 15.06 -0.71 -1.17
CA PRO A 49 14.61 0.36 -2.05
C PRO A 49 15.06 1.73 -1.51
N PRO A 50 14.95 2.80 -2.32
CA PRO A 50 15.11 4.17 -1.84
C PRO A 50 14.18 4.47 -0.66
N ALA A 51 14.53 5.51 0.12
CA ALA A 51 13.70 5.94 1.23
C ALA A 51 12.26 6.22 0.75
N PRO A 52 11.23 5.71 1.45
CA PRO A 52 9.84 5.93 1.06
C PRO A 52 9.46 7.40 1.26
N PRO A 53 8.45 7.91 0.53
CA PRO A 53 7.95 9.26 0.73
C PRO A 53 7.32 9.41 2.11
N GLU A 54 7.57 10.55 2.76
CA GLU A 54 6.96 10.89 4.03
C GLU A 54 5.49 11.28 3.84
N ILE A 55 4.65 10.80 4.76
CA ILE A 55 3.25 11.21 4.86
C ILE A 55 3.16 12.39 5.80
N THR A 56 2.59 13.48 5.29
CA THR A 56 2.40 14.72 6.02
C THR A 56 0.96 14.85 6.51
N GLN A 57 0.71 15.83 7.39
CA GLN A 57 -0.67 16.20 7.76
C GLN A 57 -1.47 16.70 6.55
N GLN A 58 -0.84 17.36 5.58
CA GLN A 58 -1.53 17.80 4.38
C GLN A 58 -2.04 16.63 3.54
N ASP A 59 -1.27 15.53 3.48
CA ASP A 59 -1.70 14.31 2.81
C ASP A 59 -2.98 13.75 3.44
N TRP A 60 -3.09 13.74 4.77
CA TRP A 60 -4.29 13.28 5.48
C TRP A 60 -5.52 14.15 5.24
N HIS A 61 -5.34 15.47 5.15
CA HIS A 61 -6.44 16.41 4.94
C HIS A 61 -6.81 16.61 3.47
N ASN A 62 -6.13 15.95 2.52
CA ASN A 62 -6.41 16.10 1.10
C ASN A 62 -7.70 15.33 0.71
N PRO A 63 -8.82 16.01 0.41
CA PRO A 63 -10.07 15.35 0.05
C PRO A 63 -10.02 14.66 -1.33
N ASN A 64 -8.96 14.92 -2.11
CA ASN A 64 -8.77 14.34 -3.43
C ASN A 64 -8.13 12.95 -3.38
N ASN A 65 -7.59 12.52 -2.22
CA ASN A 65 -7.05 11.18 -2.10
C ASN A 65 -8.18 10.16 -2.29
N PRO A 66 -8.07 9.26 -3.27
CA PRO A 66 -9.09 8.24 -3.47
C PRO A 66 -9.04 7.20 -2.34
N ARG A 67 -10.14 6.47 -2.23
CA ARG A 67 -10.25 5.30 -1.35
C ARG A 67 -10.30 4.02 -2.18
N ALA A 68 -9.49 3.04 -1.80
CA ALA A 68 -9.55 1.71 -2.39
C ALA A 68 -10.84 0.99 -1.97
N LEU A 69 -11.53 0.41 -2.95
CA LEU A 69 -12.72 -0.43 -2.75
C LEU A 69 -12.36 -1.91 -2.81
N THR A 70 -11.60 -2.29 -3.85
CA THR A 70 -11.12 -3.65 -4.05
C THR A 70 -9.73 -3.63 -4.65
N LEU A 71 -9.01 -4.73 -4.53
CA LEU A 71 -7.67 -4.89 -5.09
C LEU A 71 -7.59 -6.18 -5.90
N ASN A 72 -6.96 -6.11 -7.07
CA ASN A 72 -6.56 -7.27 -7.84
C ASN A 72 -5.03 -7.32 -7.97
N CYS A 73 -4.43 -8.40 -7.46
CA CYS A 73 -2.99 -8.63 -7.48
C CYS A 73 -2.63 -9.66 -8.54
N ARG A 74 -1.58 -9.36 -9.31
CA ARG A 74 -0.99 -10.31 -10.26
C ARG A 74 0.52 -10.30 -10.10
N GLU A 75 1.07 -11.47 -9.80
CA GLU A 75 2.53 -11.67 -9.82
C GLU A 75 3.04 -11.67 -11.26
N LEU A 76 4.15 -10.96 -11.47
CA LEU A 76 4.91 -10.89 -12.70
C LEU A 76 6.36 -11.28 -12.37
N PRO A 77 7.20 -11.67 -13.34
CA PRO A 77 8.60 -11.97 -13.08
C PRO A 77 9.32 -10.81 -12.36
N GLY A 78 9.64 -11.02 -11.07
CA GLY A 78 10.31 -10.05 -10.20
C GLY A 78 9.48 -8.82 -9.77
N LYS A 79 8.18 -8.78 -10.08
CA LYS A 79 7.31 -7.62 -9.83
C LYS A 79 5.92 -8.05 -9.36
N LEU A 80 5.26 -7.20 -8.58
CA LEU A 80 3.85 -7.34 -8.22
C LEU A 80 3.06 -6.21 -8.88
N ARG A 81 2.06 -6.58 -9.69
CA ARG A 81 1.08 -5.63 -10.21
C ARG A 81 -0.13 -5.60 -9.28
N MET A 82 -0.49 -4.43 -8.81
CA MET A 82 -1.64 -4.17 -7.93
C MET A 82 -2.59 -3.21 -8.62
N ALA A 83 -3.78 -3.67 -8.97
CA ALA A 83 -4.83 -2.84 -9.56
C ALA A 83 -5.90 -2.55 -8.51
N PHE A 84 -5.92 -1.31 -8.02
CA PHE A 84 -6.91 -0.81 -7.08
C PHE A 84 -8.10 -0.24 -7.83
N ASN A 85 -9.28 -0.80 -7.58
CA ASN A 85 -10.52 -0.12 -7.91
C ASN A 85 -10.79 0.91 -6.82
N LEU A 86 -11.10 2.13 -7.25
CA LEU A 86 -11.22 3.28 -6.37
C LEU A 86 -12.67 3.75 -6.27
N ASP A 87 -12.95 4.59 -5.27
CA ASP A 87 -14.22 5.34 -5.13
C ASP A 87 -14.49 6.32 -6.28
N ARG A 88 -13.48 6.58 -7.12
CA ARG A 88 -13.51 7.49 -8.27
C ARG A 88 -12.64 6.98 -9.41
N THR A 89 -12.90 7.43 -10.63
CA THR A 89 -12.07 7.11 -11.80
C THR A 89 -11.02 8.19 -12.07
N PRO A 90 -9.86 7.86 -12.67
CA PRO A 90 -9.46 6.52 -13.09
C PRO A 90 -9.00 5.64 -11.93
N ASN A 91 -9.12 4.32 -12.10
CA ASN A 91 -8.55 3.34 -11.17
C ASN A 91 -7.03 3.42 -11.15
N LEU A 92 -6.41 2.99 -10.05
CA LEU A 92 -4.96 3.05 -9.87
C LEU A 92 -4.32 1.69 -10.11
N VAL A 93 -3.25 1.66 -10.91
CA VAL A 93 -2.42 0.47 -11.10
C VAL A 93 -1.00 0.78 -10.64
N LEU A 94 -0.53 0.05 -9.65
CA LEU A 94 0.85 0.09 -9.18
C LEU A 94 1.60 -1.15 -9.66
N VAL A 95 2.87 -0.96 -10.02
CA VAL A 95 3.80 -2.05 -10.34
C VAL A 95 5.00 -1.89 -9.45
N LEU A 96 5.13 -2.78 -8.48
CA LEU A 96 6.19 -2.76 -7.48
C LEU A 96 7.24 -3.82 -7.83
N ASN A 97 8.52 -3.48 -7.73
CA ASN A 97 9.59 -4.48 -7.75
C ASN A 97 9.63 -5.25 -6.41
N ARG A 98 10.37 -6.36 -6.38
CA ARG A 98 10.49 -7.20 -5.17
C ARG A 98 10.90 -6.40 -3.92
N SER A 99 11.85 -5.47 -4.03
CA SER A 99 12.29 -4.60 -2.93
C SER A 99 11.16 -3.76 -2.34
N ASN A 100 10.36 -3.11 -3.20
CA ASN A 100 9.23 -2.30 -2.76
C ASN A 100 8.08 -3.16 -2.21
N VAL A 101 7.86 -4.36 -2.74
CA VAL A 101 6.86 -5.30 -2.19
C VAL A 101 7.23 -5.70 -0.77
N GLU A 102 8.48 -6.04 -0.53
CA GLU A 102 8.95 -6.43 0.80
C GLU A 102 8.90 -5.26 1.78
N LEU A 103 9.31 -4.04 1.38
CA LEU A 103 9.16 -2.85 2.19
C LEU A 103 7.69 -2.61 2.55
N MET A 104 6.79 -2.70 1.57
CA MET A 104 5.36 -2.52 1.77
C MET A 104 4.79 -3.54 2.77
N ARG A 105 5.19 -4.82 2.65
CA ARG A 105 4.80 -5.89 3.56
C ARG A 105 5.27 -5.63 4.99
N GLN A 106 6.51 -5.20 5.18
CA GLN A 106 7.07 -4.89 6.49
C GLN A 106 6.33 -3.72 7.16
N ILE A 107 6.11 -2.63 6.42
CA ILE A 107 5.41 -1.44 6.94
C ILE A 107 3.95 -1.80 7.31
N MET A 108 3.24 -2.54 6.45
CA MET A 108 1.88 -2.99 6.79
C MET A 108 1.87 -3.92 8.00
N GLY A 109 2.90 -4.76 8.16
CA GLY A 109 3.06 -5.60 9.35
C GLY A 109 3.22 -4.78 10.62
N MET A 110 3.95 -3.66 10.58
CA MET A 110 4.07 -2.74 11.72
C MET A 110 2.70 -2.14 12.09
N TYR A 111 1.93 -1.69 11.09
CA TYR A 111 0.62 -1.09 11.31
C TYR A 111 -0.51 -2.09 11.59
N SER A 112 -0.29 -3.39 11.37
CA SER A 112 -1.32 -4.42 11.59
C SER A 112 -1.87 -4.45 13.01
N ARG A 113 -1.08 -4.01 14.00
CA ARG A 113 -1.50 -3.91 15.41
C ARG A 113 -2.34 -2.68 15.73
N GLU A 114 -2.29 -1.67 14.87
CA GLU A 114 -3.05 -0.42 14.99
C GLU A 114 -4.35 -0.47 14.17
N LEU A 115 -4.45 -1.41 13.23
CA LEU A 115 -5.63 -1.64 12.40
C LEU A 115 -6.62 -2.58 13.10
N ILE A 116 -7.92 -2.35 12.87
CA ILE A 116 -8.99 -3.23 13.32
C ILE A 116 -9.27 -4.26 12.23
N ASP A 117 -9.07 -5.53 12.56
CA ASP A 117 -9.53 -6.64 11.73
C ASP A 117 -10.97 -6.97 12.10
N LEU A 118 -11.91 -6.62 11.22
CA LEU A 118 -13.35 -6.89 11.42
C LEU A 118 -13.75 -8.32 11.00
N ASP A 119 -12.86 -9.02 10.30
CA ASP A 119 -13.11 -10.36 9.75
C ASP A 119 -12.43 -11.49 10.58
N ALA A 120 -11.75 -11.14 11.68
CA ALA A 120 -10.99 -12.05 12.55
C ALA A 120 -11.80 -12.71 13.68
#